data_AF-A0AAW7SRH8-F1
#
_entry.id   AF-A0AAW7SRH8-F1
#
_cell.length_a   1.000
_cell.length_b   1.000
_cell.length_c   1.000
_cell.angle_alpha   90.00
_cell.angle_beta   90.00
_cell.angle_gamma   90.00
#
_symmetry.space_group_name_H-M   'P 1'
#
loop_
_entity.id
_entity.type
_entity.pdbx_description
1 polymer ?
#
loop_
_entity_poly.entity_id
_entity_poly.type
_entity_poly.pdbx_seq_one_letter_code
_entity_poly.pdbx_strand_id
1 'polypeptide(L)'
;MDWKVKLMGRDLILKKETDSNESRSIVGEIIGIYKFSPVILVLHVAGVIVAWLAPEDVLVQWPFLDVIVAGVGKVFPLIFGAVEKSKFPDVTALYFALMLAAFPFRLLVGFRLLYAGQAKGRETYERLSMAGKAKVIFGAPFFLLCGIFVLVEGYYYEFNFIPISESRLWLGLVGPLFAGGAHIMCISLGLSWIWFFMTRIFSSKEE
;
A
#
# COMPACT_ATOMS: atom_id res chain seq x y z
N MET A 1 41.12 -35.36 4.01
CA MET A 1 40.79 -34.25 3.09
C MET A 1 39.27 -34.06 2.89
N ASP A 2 38.42 -34.82 3.59
CA ASP A 2 37.00 -35.01 3.23
C ASP A 2 36.00 -34.14 4.04
N TRP A 3 36.40 -33.68 5.23
CA TRP A 3 35.51 -32.90 6.10
C TRP A 3 35.29 -31.46 5.64
N LYS A 4 36.29 -30.83 5.00
CA LYS A 4 36.18 -29.45 4.48
C LYS A 4 35.21 -29.34 3.30
N VAL A 5 35.17 -30.35 2.44
CA VAL A 5 34.25 -30.40 1.29
C VAL A 5 32.80 -30.59 1.77
N LYS A 6 32.60 -31.43 2.80
CA LYS A 6 31.28 -31.66 3.40
C LYS A 6 30.74 -30.46 4.18
N LEU A 7 31.61 -29.63 4.75
CA LEU A 7 31.25 -28.34 5.38
C LEU A 7 30.92 -27.29 4.32
N MET A 8 31.76 -27.12 3.29
CA MET A 8 31.48 -26.21 2.17
C MET A 8 30.17 -26.55 1.44
N GLY A 9 29.87 -27.83 1.25
CA GLY A 9 28.61 -28.26 0.64
C GLY A 9 27.39 -27.93 1.51
N ARG A 10 27.52 -28.02 2.84
CA ARG A 10 26.45 -27.67 3.77
C ARG A 10 26.23 -26.16 3.83
N ASP A 11 27.30 -25.38 3.82
CA ASP A 11 27.24 -23.92 3.78
C ASP A 11 26.67 -23.41 2.46
N LEU A 12 26.97 -24.06 1.33
CA LEU A 12 26.38 -23.76 0.03
C LEU A 12 24.89 -24.11 -0.03
N ILE A 13 24.47 -25.22 0.58
CA ILE A 13 23.05 -25.60 0.67
C ILE A 13 22.29 -24.61 1.57
N LEU A 14 22.83 -24.29 2.75
CA LEU A 14 22.22 -23.31 3.66
C LEU A 14 22.20 -21.91 3.07
N LYS A 15 23.23 -21.51 2.33
CA LYS A 15 23.25 -20.22 1.62
C LYS A 15 22.24 -20.20 0.49
N LYS A 16 22.10 -21.29 -0.27
CA LYS A 16 21.10 -21.42 -1.34
C LYS A 16 19.67 -21.46 -0.80
N GLU A 17 19.46 -22.08 0.35
CA GLU A 17 18.15 -22.13 1.03
C GLU A 17 17.78 -20.75 1.61
N THR A 18 18.76 -20.04 2.20
CA THR A 18 18.62 -18.65 2.64
C THR A 18 18.33 -17.70 1.46
N ASP A 19 19.10 -17.76 0.37
CA ASP A 19 18.87 -16.95 -0.85
C ASP A 19 17.51 -17.25 -1.49
N SER A 20 17.05 -18.52 -1.47
CA SER A 20 15.74 -18.91 -2.02
C SER A 20 14.56 -18.42 -1.18
N ASN A 21 14.78 -18.19 0.12
CA ASN A 21 13.77 -17.68 1.05
C ASN A 21 13.80 -16.14 1.13
N GLU A 22 14.89 -15.51 0.68
CA GLU A 22 15.13 -14.07 0.75
C GLU A 22 14.78 -13.33 -0.56
N SER A 23 14.74 -14.02 -1.71
CA SER A 23 14.27 -13.45 -2.98
C SER A 23 12.77 -13.66 -3.21
N ARG A 24 11.93 -13.02 -2.39
CA ARG A 24 10.54 -12.78 -2.82
C ARG A 24 10.56 -11.68 -3.87
N SER A 25 10.36 -12.04 -5.13
CA SER A 25 10.15 -11.04 -6.17
C SER A 25 8.94 -10.17 -5.80
N ILE A 26 8.98 -8.87 -6.11
CA ILE A 26 7.86 -7.93 -5.89
C ILE A 26 6.56 -8.52 -6.49
N VAL A 27 6.67 -9.19 -7.63
CA VAL A 27 5.58 -9.90 -8.29
C VAL A 27 5.00 -11.01 -7.39
N GLY A 28 5.85 -11.81 -6.73
CA GLY A 28 5.42 -12.82 -5.78
C GLY A 28 4.69 -12.25 -4.57
N GLU A 29 5.08 -11.08 -4.08
CA GLU A 29 4.38 -10.39 -2.99
C GLU A 29 3.01 -9.86 -3.42
N ILE A 30 2.93 -9.24 -4.60
CA ILE A 30 1.66 -8.78 -5.19
C ILE A 30 0.70 -9.95 -5.38
N ILE A 31 1.18 -11.07 -5.93
CA ILE A 31 0.38 -12.30 -6.07
C ILE A 31 -0.07 -12.80 -4.68
N GLY A 32 0.79 -12.72 -3.67
CA GLY A 32 0.44 -13.05 -2.29
C GLY A 32 -0.71 -12.20 -1.75
N ILE A 33 -0.70 -10.89 -2.00
CA ILE A 33 -1.77 -9.97 -1.62
C ILE A 33 -3.09 -10.33 -2.32
N TYR A 34 -3.06 -10.62 -3.62
CA TYR A 34 -4.27 -11.00 -4.37
C TYR A 34 -4.82 -12.36 -3.95
N LYS A 35 -3.96 -13.31 -3.58
CA LYS A 35 -4.40 -14.58 -2.97
C LYS A 35 -5.02 -14.37 -1.60
N PHE A 36 -4.47 -13.44 -0.82
CA PHE A 36 -5.00 -13.09 0.50
C PHE A 36 -6.36 -12.40 0.43
N SER A 37 -6.56 -11.53 -0.56
CA SER A 37 -7.83 -10.86 -0.82
C SER A 37 -8.11 -10.72 -2.33
N PRO A 38 -8.84 -11.68 -2.93
CA PRO A 38 -9.19 -11.63 -4.35
C PRO A 38 -10.03 -10.40 -4.73
N VAL A 39 -10.77 -9.84 -3.76
CA VAL A 39 -11.56 -8.61 -3.95
C VAL A 39 -10.66 -7.43 -4.32
N ILE A 40 -9.43 -7.37 -3.77
CA ILE A 40 -8.45 -6.33 -4.13
C ILE A 40 -8.04 -6.47 -5.59
N LEU A 41 -7.85 -7.70 -6.08
CA LEU A 41 -7.56 -7.95 -7.49
C LEU A 41 -8.71 -7.46 -8.38
N VAL A 42 -9.95 -7.80 -8.04
CA VAL A 42 -11.15 -7.35 -8.78
C VAL A 42 -11.21 -5.83 -8.84
N LEU A 43 -10.95 -5.15 -7.71
CA LEU A 43 -10.90 -3.68 -7.66
C LEU A 43 -9.79 -3.11 -8.57
N HIS A 44 -8.60 -3.72 -8.57
CA HIS A 44 -7.49 -3.27 -9.43
C HIS A 44 -7.84 -3.46 -10.91
N VAL A 45 -8.40 -4.61 -11.28
CA VAL A 45 -8.86 -4.89 -12.65
C VAL A 45 -9.96 -3.91 -13.06
N ALA A 46 -10.92 -3.61 -12.18
CA ALA A 46 -11.94 -2.60 -12.46
C ALA A 46 -11.32 -1.21 -12.68
N GLY A 47 -10.32 -0.83 -11.86
CA GLY A 47 -9.54 0.39 -12.07
C GLY A 47 -8.83 0.41 -13.42
N VAL A 48 -8.20 -0.70 -13.82
CA VAL A 48 -7.55 -0.84 -15.14
C VAL A 48 -8.56 -0.65 -16.27
N ILE A 49 -9.74 -1.28 -16.17
CA ILE A 49 -10.81 -1.13 -17.16
C ILE A 49 -11.24 0.33 -17.27
N VAL A 50 -11.47 1.01 -16.15
CA VAL A 50 -11.81 2.44 -16.15
C VAL A 50 -10.69 3.25 -16.80
N ALA A 51 -9.45 3.06 -16.34
CA ALA A 51 -8.30 3.82 -16.82
C ALA A 51 -8.09 3.64 -18.32
N TRP A 52 -8.23 2.43 -18.87
CA TRP A 52 -7.86 2.14 -20.26
C TRP A 52 -9.03 2.20 -21.25
N LEU A 53 -10.26 1.93 -20.81
CA LEU A 53 -11.40 1.74 -21.71
C LEU A 53 -12.52 2.77 -21.55
N ALA A 54 -12.58 3.52 -20.44
CA ALA A 54 -13.63 4.53 -20.28
C ALA A 54 -13.47 5.66 -21.34
N PRO A 55 -14.57 6.20 -21.88
CA PRO A 55 -14.48 7.39 -22.73
C PRO A 55 -14.02 8.61 -21.91
N GLU A 56 -13.41 9.59 -22.57
CA GLU A 56 -12.84 10.77 -21.89
C GLU A 56 -13.89 11.69 -21.27
N ASP A 57 -15.13 11.59 -21.72
CA ASP A 57 -16.33 12.30 -21.26
C ASP A 57 -17.29 11.39 -20.48
N VAL A 58 -16.76 10.34 -19.83
CA VAL A 58 -17.53 9.33 -19.08
C VAL A 58 -18.53 9.92 -18.08
N LEU A 59 -18.21 11.04 -17.42
CA LEU A 59 -19.12 11.63 -16.43
C LEU A 59 -20.25 12.42 -17.09
N VAL A 60 -20.02 12.97 -18.28
CA VAL A 60 -21.06 13.61 -19.11
C VAL A 60 -22.01 12.57 -19.68
N GLN A 61 -21.48 11.44 -20.17
CA GLN A 61 -22.28 10.35 -20.73
C GLN A 61 -23.13 9.64 -19.67
N TRP A 62 -22.62 9.51 -18.44
CA TRP A 62 -23.30 8.85 -17.33
C TRP A 62 -23.35 9.74 -16.08
N PRO A 63 -24.32 10.67 -16.00
CA PRO A 63 -24.40 11.66 -14.92
C PRO A 63 -24.54 11.08 -13.51
N PHE A 64 -25.04 9.85 -13.37
CA PHE A 64 -25.11 9.20 -12.06
C PHE A 64 -23.71 8.88 -11.49
N LEU A 65 -22.70 8.67 -12.35
CA LEU A 65 -21.32 8.47 -11.93
C LEU A 65 -20.74 9.77 -11.35
N ASP A 66 -21.11 10.91 -11.91
CA ASP A 66 -20.71 12.22 -11.39
C ASP A 66 -21.21 12.43 -9.96
N VAL A 67 -22.46 12.04 -9.67
CA VAL A 67 -23.00 12.08 -8.29
C VAL A 67 -22.18 11.22 -7.33
N ILE A 68 -21.75 10.03 -7.76
CA ILE A 68 -20.91 9.13 -6.95
C ILE A 68 -19.54 9.78 -6.72
N VAL A 69 -18.89 10.26 -7.79
CA VAL A 69 -17.59 10.94 -7.74
C VAL A 69 -17.64 12.12 -6.79
N ALA A 70 -18.67 12.98 -6.91
CA ALA A 70 -18.87 14.12 -6.03
C ALA A 70 -19.09 13.69 -4.56
N GLY A 71 -19.84 12.61 -4.33
CA GLY A 71 -20.04 12.04 -3.01
C GLY A 71 -18.74 11.57 -2.36
N VAL A 72 -17.91 10.84 -3.11
CA VAL A 72 -16.59 10.37 -2.64
C VAL A 72 -15.63 11.57 -2.46
N GLY A 73 -15.66 12.55 -3.37
CA GLY A 73 -14.82 13.75 -3.33
C GLY A 73 -15.04 14.62 -2.09
N LYS A 74 -16.27 14.63 -1.53
CA LYS A 74 -16.55 15.29 -0.24
C LYS A 74 -15.80 14.66 0.93
N VAL A 75 -15.58 13.34 0.89
CA VAL A 75 -14.87 12.60 1.93
C VAL A 75 -13.36 12.60 1.67
N PHE A 76 -12.98 12.51 0.39
CA PHE A 76 -11.59 12.44 -0.04
C PHE A 76 -11.29 13.55 -1.05
N PRO A 77 -10.85 14.73 -0.57
CA PRO A 77 -10.53 15.87 -1.44
C PRO A 77 -9.39 15.58 -2.45
N LEU A 78 -8.62 14.50 -2.21
CA LEU A 78 -7.58 13.97 -3.10
C LEU A 78 -8.03 13.86 -4.57
N ILE A 79 -9.31 13.57 -4.81
CA ILE A 79 -9.88 13.48 -6.17
C ILE A 79 -9.67 14.80 -6.92
N PHE A 80 -9.94 15.94 -6.29
CA PHE A 80 -9.87 17.25 -6.96
C PHE A 80 -8.43 17.59 -7.37
N GLY A 81 -7.46 17.33 -6.49
CA GLY A 81 -6.04 17.55 -6.81
C GLY A 81 -5.52 16.63 -7.92
N ALA A 82 -6.05 15.41 -8.03
CA ALA A 82 -5.72 14.49 -9.12
C ALA A 82 -6.35 14.93 -10.45
N VAL A 83 -7.60 15.40 -10.42
CA VAL A 83 -8.34 15.89 -11.58
C VAL A 83 -7.69 17.14 -12.16
N GLU A 84 -7.31 18.10 -11.31
CA GLU A 84 -6.69 19.36 -11.74
C GLU A 84 -5.41 19.16 -12.56
N LYS A 85 -4.64 18.10 -12.27
CA LYS A 85 -3.40 17.78 -12.99
C LYS A 85 -3.61 16.86 -14.20
N SER A 86 -4.75 16.18 -14.30
CA SER A 86 -4.98 15.11 -15.28
C SER A 86 -5.32 15.65 -16.67
N LYS A 87 -4.76 15.04 -17.74
CA LYS A 87 -5.19 15.26 -19.13
C LYS A 87 -6.58 14.65 -19.43
N PHE A 88 -7.04 13.74 -18.59
CA PHE A 88 -8.33 13.05 -18.70
C PHE A 88 -9.10 13.18 -17.37
N PRO A 89 -9.72 14.33 -17.10
CA PRO A 89 -10.28 14.65 -15.78
C PRO A 89 -11.39 13.67 -15.36
N ASP A 90 -12.36 13.38 -16.23
CA ASP A 90 -13.50 12.51 -15.91
C ASP A 90 -13.07 11.07 -15.61
N VAL A 91 -12.16 10.53 -16.42
CA VAL A 91 -11.61 9.18 -16.23
C VAL A 91 -10.82 9.10 -14.91
N THR A 92 -9.99 10.10 -14.63
CA THR A 92 -9.22 10.16 -13.37
C THR A 92 -10.15 10.29 -12.17
N ALA A 93 -11.18 11.13 -12.25
CA ALA A 93 -12.15 11.31 -11.18
C ALA A 93 -12.88 10.00 -10.87
N LEU A 94 -13.37 9.31 -11.91
CA LEU A 94 -14.03 8.02 -11.76
C LEU A 94 -13.09 6.94 -11.21
N TYR A 95 -11.87 6.88 -11.71
CA TYR A 95 -10.84 5.95 -11.24
C TYR A 95 -10.53 6.15 -9.75
N PHE A 96 -10.26 7.39 -9.35
CA PHE A 96 -9.95 7.71 -7.96
C PHE A 96 -11.15 7.47 -7.06
N ALA A 97 -12.36 7.85 -7.49
CA ALA A 97 -13.58 7.59 -6.75
C ALA A 97 -13.79 6.09 -6.50
N LEU A 98 -13.59 5.25 -7.51
CA LEU A 98 -13.65 3.79 -7.37
C LEU A 98 -12.65 3.28 -6.31
N MET A 99 -11.39 3.72 -6.40
CA MET A 99 -10.32 3.29 -5.51
C MET A 99 -10.48 3.78 -4.07
N LEU A 100 -11.02 4.99 -3.89
CA LEU A 100 -11.23 5.65 -2.60
C LEU A 100 -12.55 5.25 -1.94
N ALA A 101 -13.59 4.94 -2.70
CA ALA A 101 -14.81 4.32 -2.15
C ALA A 101 -14.48 2.98 -1.46
N ALA A 102 -13.52 2.23 -2.00
CA ALA A 102 -13.03 1.00 -1.40
C ALA A 102 -11.99 1.23 -0.27
N PHE A 103 -11.65 2.47 0.08
CA PHE A 103 -10.59 2.79 1.05
C PHE A 103 -10.79 2.10 2.41
N PRO A 104 -11.98 2.10 3.05
CA PRO A 104 -12.16 1.44 4.35
C PRO A 104 -11.87 -0.06 4.27
N PHE A 105 -12.33 -0.72 3.20
CA PHE A 105 -12.07 -2.14 2.98
C PHE A 105 -10.59 -2.41 2.74
N ARG A 106 -9.93 -1.62 1.89
CA ARG A 106 -8.48 -1.76 1.62
C ARG A 106 -7.66 -1.55 2.88
N LEU A 107 -8.07 -0.63 3.75
CA LEU A 107 -7.44 -0.38 5.04
C LEU A 107 -7.55 -1.59 5.98
N LEU A 108 -8.73 -2.23 6.04
CA LEU A 108 -8.93 -3.48 6.80
C LEU A 108 -8.04 -4.62 6.28
N VAL A 109 -7.93 -4.77 4.95
CA VAL A 109 -7.01 -5.75 4.35
C VAL A 109 -5.56 -5.44 4.71
N GLY A 110 -5.16 -4.16 4.66
CA GLY A 110 -3.84 -3.69 5.08
C GLY A 110 -3.51 -4.09 6.53
N PHE A 111 -4.44 -3.87 7.46
CA PHE A 111 -4.28 -4.32 8.84
C PHE A 111 -4.12 -5.82 8.98
N ARG A 112 -4.95 -6.60 8.27
CA ARG A 112 -4.87 -8.06 8.33
C ARG A 112 -3.56 -8.59 7.78
N LEU A 113 -3.03 -8.00 6.71
CA LEU A 113 -1.74 -8.36 6.14
C LEU A 113 -0.59 -8.09 7.12
N LEU A 114 -0.58 -6.91 7.75
CA LEU A 114 0.45 -6.58 8.74
C LEU A 114 0.34 -7.43 10.00
N TYR A 115 -0.89 -7.74 10.43
CA TYR A 115 -1.12 -8.65 11.55
C TYR A 115 -0.59 -10.06 11.24
N ALA A 116 -0.87 -10.59 10.04
CA ALA A 116 -0.31 -11.88 9.61
C ALA A 116 1.22 -11.88 9.54
N GLY A 117 1.83 -10.72 9.22
CA GLY A 117 3.28 -10.53 9.24
C GLY A 117 3.88 -10.13 10.59
N GLN A 118 3.07 -9.97 11.64
CA GLN A 118 3.49 -9.34 12.89
C GLN A 118 4.59 -10.13 13.60
N ALA A 119 4.53 -11.46 13.58
CA ALA A 119 5.54 -12.32 14.22
C ALA A 119 6.94 -12.09 13.62
N LYS A 120 7.04 -12.06 12.28
CA LYS A 120 8.29 -11.77 11.56
C LYS A 120 8.75 -10.33 11.81
N GLY A 121 7.81 -9.38 11.88
CA GLY A 121 8.10 -7.98 12.21
C GLY A 121 8.70 -7.81 13.62
N ARG A 122 8.16 -8.54 14.61
CA ARG A 122 8.66 -8.57 15.99
C ARG A 122 10.08 -9.14 16.05
N GLU A 123 10.31 -10.30 15.44
CA GLU A 123 11.63 -10.93 15.40
C GLU A 123 12.69 -10.00 14.79
N THR A 124 12.34 -9.35 13.67
CA THR A 124 13.20 -8.36 13.01
C THR A 124 13.49 -7.18 13.92
N TYR A 125 12.48 -6.65 14.61
CA TYR A 125 12.63 -5.54 15.54
C TYR A 125 13.52 -5.87 16.74
N GLU A 126 13.39 -7.06 17.31
CA GLU A 126 14.17 -7.49 18.47
C GLU A 126 15.68 -7.54 18.17
N ARG A 127 16.04 -7.92 16.94
CA ARG A 127 17.41 -7.95 16.40
C ARG A 127 18.00 -6.57 16.09
N LEU A 128 17.18 -5.50 16.05
CA LEU A 128 17.68 -4.15 15.78
C LEU A 128 18.52 -3.60 16.94
N SER A 129 19.52 -2.78 16.58
CA SER A 129 20.26 -1.95 17.54
C SER A 129 19.33 -0.95 18.24
N MET A 130 19.78 -0.37 19.36
CA MET A 130 19.01 0.66 20.09
C MET A 130 18.64 1.85 19.20
N ALA A 131 19.57 2.30 18.35
CA ALA A 131 19.31 3.35 17.37
C ALA A 131 18.25 2.93 16.34
N GLY A 132 18.29 1.67 15.86
CA GLY A 132 17.27 1.12 14.97
C GLY A 132 15.88 1.06 15.61
N LYS A 133 15.82 0.62 16.87
CA LYS A 133 14.57 0.58 17.65
C LYS A 133 13.97 1.99 17.84
N ALA A 134 14.80 2.98 18.16
CA ALA A 134 14.36 4.37 18.24
C ALA A 134 13.79 4.88 16.91
N LYS A 135 14.46 4.59 15.78
CA LYS A 135 13.95 4.96 14.45
C LYS A 135 12.56 4.40 14.17
N VAL A 136 12.29 3.15 14.52
CA VAL A 136 10.94 2.56 14.34
C VAL A 136 9.91 3.22 15.26
N ILE A 137 10.27 3.46 16.52
CA ILE A 137 9.40 4.10 17.52
C ILE A 137 8.98 5.52 17.08
N PHE A 138 9.91 6.32 16.56
CA PHE A 138 9.60 7.68 16.09
C PHE A 138 9.04 7.69 14.66
N GLY A 139 9.48 6.76 13.82
CA GLY A 139 9.05 6.65 12.42
C GLY A 139 7.59 6.20 12.28
N ALA A 140 7.14 5.23 13.07
CA ALA A 140 5.77 4.72 13.02
C ALA A 140 4.69 5.81 13.22
N PRO A 141 4.72 6.63 14.29
CA PRO A 141 3.77 7.73 14.46
C PRO A 141 3.96 8.82 13.40
N PHE A 142 5.19 9.09 12.95
CA PHE A 142 5.42 10.05 11.86
C PHE A 142 4.73 9.62 10.57
N PHE A 143 4.89 8.35 10.15
CA PHE A 143 4.22 7.82 8.95
C PHE A 143 2.71 7.80 9.10
N LEU A 144 2.18 7.44 10.28
CA LEU A 144 0.75 7.49 10.55
C LEU A 144 0.20 8.90 10.39
N LEU A 145 0.79 9.87 11.09
CA LEU A 145 0.34 11.26 11.10
C LEU A 145 0.46 11.89 9.71
N CYS A 146 1.58 11.64 9.02
CA CYS A 146 1.78 12.11 7.64
C CYS A 146 0.75 11.49 6.69
N GLY A 147 0.49 10.18 6.79
CA GLY A 147 -0.51 9.50 5.98
C GLY A 147 -1.94 10.02 6.21
N ILE A 148 -2.30 10.34 7.45
CA ILE A 148 -3.60 10.95 7.76
C ILE A 148 -3.65 12.39 7.25
N PHE A 149 -2.60 13.18 7.50
CA PHE A 149 -2.54 14.59 7.11
C PHE A 149 -2.68 14.77 5.59
N VAL A 150 -1.89 14.05 4.78
CA VAL A 150 -1.94 14.12 3.31
C VAL A 150 -3.31 13.68 2.79
N LEU A 151 -3.94 12.69 3.42
CA LEU A 151 -5.27 12.21 3.05
C LEU A 151 -6.36 13.26 3.33
N VAL A 152 -6.29 13.94 4.48
CA VAL A 152 -7.27 14.96 4.91
C VAL A 152 -7.13 16.23 4.09
N GLU A 153 -5.90 16.72 3.90
CA GLU A 153 -5.61 17.89 3.06
C GLU A 153 -5.85 17.61 1.57
N GLY A 154 -6.00 16.34 1.18
CA GLY A 154 -6.20 15.95 -0.21
C GLY A 154 -5.01 16.24 -1.12
N TYR A 155 -3.80 16.27 -0.57
CA TYR A 155 -2.62 16.65 -1.33
C TYR A 155 -2.25 15.56 -2.35
N TYR A 156 -2.45 15.89 -3.64
CA TYR A 156 -2.09 15.00 -4.74
C TYR A 156 -0.66 15.25 -5.21
N TYR A 157 0.18 14.22 -5.06
CA TYR A 157 1.55 14.19 -5.55
C TYR A 157 1.73 13.11 -6.62
N GLU A 158 2.66 13.37 -7.52
CA GLU A 158 3.03 12.48 -8.62
C GLU A 158 4.55 12.44 -8.71
N PHE A 159 5.12 11.28 -9.08
CA PHE A 159 6.56 11.17 -9.28
C PHE A 159 6.91 11.58 -10.71
N ASN A 160 7.95 12.40 -10.89
CA ASN A 160 8.37 12.93 -12.20
C ASN A 160 8.63 11.86 -13.28
N PHE A 161 8.92 10.61 -12.90
CA PHE A 161 9.19 9.51 -13.83
C PHE A 161 7.99 8.57 -14.04
N ILE A 162 6.85 8.83 -13.39
CA ILE A 162 5.60 8.08 -13.54
C ILE A 162 4.46 9.08 -13.78
N PRO A 163 4.21 9.48 -15.04
CA PRO A 163 3.19 10.46 -15.38
C PRO A 163 1.80 9.80 -15.50
N ILE A 164 1.18 9.49 -14.36
CA ILE A 164 -0.21 9.06 -14.21
C ILE A 164 -1.20 10.10 -14.73
N SER A 165 -0.91 11.39 -14.54
CA SER A 165 -1.76 12.49 -15.02
C SER A 165 -1.78 12.60 -16.54
N GLU A 166 -0.72 12.15 -17.21
CA GLU A 166 -0.59 12.23 -18.66
C GLU A 166 -0.80 10.91 -19.40
N SER A 167 -0.77 9.78 -18.68
CA SER A 167 -0.85 8.46 -19.29
C SER A 167 -1.88 7.58 -18.61
N ARG A 168 -2.93 7.25 -19.37
CA ARG A 168 -3.95 6.28 -18.99
C ARG A 168 -3.37 4.90 -18.69
N LEU A 169 -2.26 4.54 -19.36
CA LEU A 169 -1.55 3.29 -19.11
C LEU A 169 -0.95 3.27 -17.70
N TRP A 170 -0.21 4.33 -17.32
CA TRP A 170 0.32 4.47 -15.97
C TRP A 170 -0.78 4.60 -14.91
N LEU A 171 -1.88 5.31 -15.20
CA LEU A 171 -3.03 5.34 -14.29
C LEU A 171 -3.53 3.94 -13.96
N GLY A 172 -3.70 3.06 -14.96
CA GLY A 172 -4.14 1.68 -14.71
C GLY A 172 -3.12 0.84 -13.92
N LEU A 173 -1.83 0.95 -14.24
CA LEU A 173 -0.80 0.08 -13.65
C LEU A 173 -0.43 0.46 -12.21
N VAL A 174 -0.24 1.75 -11.96
CA VAL A 174 0.33 2.27 -10.70
C VAL A 174 -0.59 3.26 -9.99
N GLY A 175 -1.68 3.69 -10.63
CA GLY A 175 -2.72 4.50 -9.99
C GLY A 175 -3.25 3.97 -8.66
N PRO A 176 -3.34 2.64 -8.38
CA PRO A 176 -3.84 2.19 -7.07
C PRO A 176 -2.97 2.66 -5.90
N LEU A 177 -1.67 2.90 -6.14
CA LEU A 177 -0.74 3.45 -5.17
C LEU A 177 -1.09 4.91 -4.81
N PHE A 178 -1.39 5.73 -5.82
CA PHE A 178 -1.65 7.16 -5.66
C PHE A 178 -3.10 7.45 -5.26
N ALA A 179 -4.05 6.61 -5.68
CA ALA A 179 -5.45 6.66 -5.29
C ALA A 179 -5.68 6.03 -3.91
N GLY A 180 -4.99 6.53 -2.89
CA GLY A 180 -5.13 6.11 -1.48
C GLY A 180 -4.24 4.95 -1.04
N GLY A 181 -3.57 4.22 -1.94
CA GLY A 181 -2.75 3.06 -1.58
C GLY A 181 -1.57 3.40 -0.67
N ALA A 182 -0.83 4.47 -0.97
CA ALA A 182 0.26 4.95 -0.14
C ALA A 182 -0.21 5.34 1.26
N HIS A 183 -1.35 6.01 1.35
CA HIS A 183 -1.97 6.38 2.63
C HIS A 183 -2.34 5.14 3.45
N ILE A 184 -2.95 4.13 2.82
CA ILE A 184 -3.27 2.86 3.48
C ILE A 184 -2.00 2.19 4.03
N MET A 185 -0.92 2.13 3.24
CA MET A 185 0.34 1.56 3.72
C MET A 185 0.88 2.31 4.94
N CYS A 186 0.93 3.65 4.88
CA CYS A 186 1.41 4.48 5.99
C CYS A 186 0.55 4.31 7.26
N ILE A 187 -0.77 4.38 7.11
CA ILE A 187 -1.73 4.29 8.22
C ILE A 187 -1.71 2.90 8.85
N SER A 188 -1.83 1.85 8.03
CA SER A 188 -1.83 0.48 8.51
C SER A 188 -0.50 0.15 9.21
N LEU A 189 0.64 0.54 8.61
CA LEU A 189 1.96 0.31 9.20
C LEU A 189 2.10 1.01 10.54
N GLY A 190 1.80 2.31 10.60
CA GLY A 190 1.96 3.10 11.82
C GLY A 190 1.09 2.58 12.96
N LEU A 191 -0.18 2.29 12.70
CA LEU A 191 -1.10 1.75 13.71
C LEU A 191 -0.72 0.34 14.18
N SER A 192 -0.27 -0.55 13.29
CA SER A 192 0.22 -1.87 13.68
C SER A 192 1.43 -1.80 14.61
N TRP A 193 2.36 -0.86 14.38
CA TRP A 193 3.50 -0.63 15.27
C TRP A 193 3.09 -0.01 16.60
N ILE A 194 2.18 0.97 16.60
CA ILE A 194 1.65 1.56 17.84
C ILE A 194 0.98 0.49 18.70
N TRP A 195 0.14 -0.35 18.08
CA TRP A 195 -0.49 -1.48 18.76
C TRP A 195 0.55 -2.42 19.37
N PHE A 196 1.58 -2.78 18.60
CA PHE A 196 2.69 -3.58 19.09
C PHE A 196 3.39 -2.96 20.32
N PHE A 197 3.71 -1.66 20.30
CA PHE A 197 4.33 -1.00 21.44
C PHE A 197 3.42 -0.95 22.67
N MET A 198 2.14 -0.67 22.47
CA MET A 198 1.14 -0.66 23.54
C MET A 198 1.07 -2.04 24.22
N THR A 199 0.91 -3.12 23.45
CA THR A 199 0.87 -4.48 24.03
C THR A 199 2.11 -4.81 24.84
N ARG A 200 3.30 -4.38 24.40
CA ARG A 200 4.54 -4.59 25.15
C ARG A 200 4.59 -3.84 26.48
N ILE A 201 4.15 -2.58 26.50
CA ILE A 201 4.14 -1.74 27.71
C ILE A 201 3.15 -2.29 28.75
N PHE A 202 2.00 -2.79 28.31
CA PHE A 202 1.00 -3.35 29.22
C PHE A 202 1.41 -4.74 29.73
N SER A 203 1.96 -5.61 28.87
CA SER A 203 2.44 -6.93 29.31
C SER A 203 3.67 -6.86 30.23
N SER A 204 4.51 -5.82 30.14
CA SER A 204 5.67 -5.67 31.04
C SER A 204 5.31 -5.15 32.43
N LYS A 205 4.03 -4.82 32.70
CA LYS A 205 3.56 -4.38 34.02
C LYS A 205 2.95 -5.53 34.85
N GLU A 206 2.84 -6.72 34.26
CA GLU A 206 2.32 -7.93 34.91
C GLU A 206 3.44 -8.88 35.40
N GLU A 207 4.72 -8.51 35.23
CA GLU A 207 5.91 -9.13 35.86
C GLU A 207 6.46 -8.24 36.98
#